data_AF-A0A348DL72-F1
#
_entry.id   AF-A0A348DL72-F1
#
_cell.length_a   1.000
_cell.length_b   1.000
_cell.length_c   1.000
_cell.angle_alpha   90.00
_cell.angle_beta   90.00
_cell.angle_gamma   90.00
#
_symmetry.space_group_name_H-M   'P 1'
#
loop_
_entity.id
_entity.type
_entity.pdbx_description
1 polymer ?
#
loop_
_entity_poly.entity_id
_entity_poly.type
_entity_poly.pdbx_seq_one_letter_code
_entity_poly.pdbx_strand_id
1 'polypeptide(L)' 'MKTFKGLSLQPVDAFRNIAAIIEVGLLISITDKDDGSDLGDCIFQQAKLYAEAAADHALENQK' A
#
# COMPACT_ATOMS: atom_id res chain seq x y z
N MET A 1 -14.07 7.47 10.83
CA MET A 1 -12.60 7.32 10.76
C MET A 1 -12.23 7.25 9.28
N LYS A 2 -11.33 8.09 8.78
CA LYS A 2 -10.91 8.05 7.37
C LYS A 2 -10.13 6.74 7.16
N THR A 3 -10.47 5.99 6.11
CA THR A 3 -9.82 4.71 5.80
C THR A 3 -9.53 4.65 4.31
N PHE A 4 -8.56 3.84 3.93
CA PHE A 4 -8.23 3.57 2.54
C PHE A 4 -8.62 2.14 2.20
N LYS A 5 -9.72 1.96 1.45
CA LYS A 5 -10.28 0.63 1.14
C LYS A 5 -10.46 -0.25 2.40
N GLY A 6 -10.87 0.36 3.52
CA GLY A 6 -11.03 -0.31 4.82
C GLY A 6 -9.76 -0.40 5.67
N LEU A 7 -8.59 -0.03 5.14
CA LEU A 7 -7.33 0.02 5.90
C LEU A 7 -7.23 1.33 6.69
N SER A 8 -6.72 1.23 7.93
CA SER A 8 -6.48 2.36 8.82
C SER A 8 -5.52 3.37 8.21
N LEU A 9 -5.80 4.67 8.34
CA LEU A 9 -4.88 5.75 7.96
C LEU A 9 -4.09 6.29 9.16
N GLN A 10 -4.18 5.64 10.32
CA GLN A 10 -3.34 6.00 11.46
C GLN A 10 -1.87 5.69 11.15
N PRO A 11 -0.91 6.58 11.48
CA PRO A 11 0.45 6.46 10.99
C PRO A 11 1.08 5.09 11.24
N VAL A 12 0.97 4.56 12.46
CA VAL A 12 1.57 3.26 12.84
C VAL A 12 0.95 2.11 12.03
N ASP A 13 -0.37 2.10 11.86
CA ASP A 13 -1.05 1.04 11.09
C ASP A 13 -0.73 1.17 9.61
N ALA A 14 -0.74 2.39 9.07
CA ALA A 14 -0.44 2.67 7.68
C ALA A 14 0.97 2.22 7.30
N PHE A 15 1.99 2.55 8.10
CA PHE A 15 3.35 2.08 7.88
C PHE A 15 3.46 0.56 7.86
N ARG A 16 2.82 -0.13 8.81
CA ARG A 16 2.81 -1.60 8.88
C ARG A 16 2.14 -2.22 7.65
N ASN A 17 0.98 -1.69 7.28
CA ASN A 17 0.21 -2.21 6.15
C ASN A 17 0.92 -1.94 4.82
N ILE A 18 1.54 -0.77 4.63
CA ILE A 18 2.34 -0.47 3.43
C ILE A 18 3.51 -1.46 3.30
N ALA A 19 4.24 -1.72 4.40
CA ALA A 19 5.33 -2.70 4.39
C ALA A 19 4.84 -4.10 3.99
N ALA A 20 3.71 -4.54 4.54
CA ALA A 20 3.10 -5.83 4.18
C ALA A 20 2.69 -5.89 2.69
N ILE A 21 2.10 -4.83 2.15
CA ILE A 21 1.70 -4.78 0.73
C ILE A 21 2.94 -4.84 -0.18
N ILE A 22 4.03 -4.14 0.17
CA ILE A 22 5.29 -4.20 -0.58
C ILE A 22 5.90 -5.60 -0.54
N GLU A 23 5.91 -6.25 0.63
CA GLU A 23 6.42 -7.62 0.76
C GLU A 23 5.61 -8.61 -0.09
N VAL A 24 4.27 -8.48 -0.09
CA VAL A 24 3.41 -9.29 -0.96
C VAL A 24 3.67 -9.01 -2.43
N GLY A 25 3.83 -7.74 -2.82
CA GLY A 25 4.18 -7.36 -4.19
C GLY A 25 5.49 -8.02 -4.64
N LEU A 26 6.51 -7.98 -3.79
CA LEU A 26 7.79 -8.64 -4.06
C LEU A 26 7.65 -10.15 -4.22
N LEU A 27 6.95 -10.81 -3.29
CA LEU A 27 6.74 -12.26 -3.33
C LEU A 27 6.01 -12.68 -4.62
N ILE A 28 5.02 -11.90 -5.06
CA ILE A 28 4.32 -12.16 -6.33
C ILE A 28 5.26 -11.93 -7.51
N SER A 29 5.98 -10.81 -7.57
CA SER A 29 6.92 -10.54 -8.68
C SER A 29 8.01 -11.61 -8.84
N ILE A 30 8.39 -12.34 -7.79
CA ILE A 30 9.39 -13.43 -7.89
C ILE A 30 8.78 -14.81 -8.15
N THR A 31 7.51 -15.02 -7.77
CA THR A 31 6.84 -16.33 -7.90
C THR A 31 6.00 -16.43 -9.16
N ASP A 32 5.56 -15.28 -9.67
CA ASP A 32 4.86 -15.18 -10.93
C ASP A 32 5.86 -15.40 -12.07
N LYS A 33 5.72 -16.55 -12.72
CA LYS A 33 6.57 -16.98 -13.84
C LYS A 33 5.93 -16.67 -15.19
N ASP A 34 4.74 -16.07 -15.18
CA ASP A 34 4.07 -15.65 -16.39
C ASP A 34 4.62 -14.28 -16.80
N ASP A 35 5.42 -14.25 -17.87
CA ASP A 35 6.09 -13.04 -18.37
C ASP A 35 5.11 -11.92 -18.78
N GLY A 36 3.80 -12.17 -18.75
CA GLY A 36 2.74 -11.19 -18.99
C GLY A 36 1.91 -10.78 -17.76
N SER A 37 2.26 -11.23 -16.55
CA SER A 37 1.50 -10.89 -15.35
C SER A 37 1.99 -9.62 -14.68
N ASP A 38 1.17 -8.56 -14.77
CA ASP A 38 1.43 -7.26 -14.13
C ASP A 38 0.92 -7.22 -12.67
N LEU A 39 0.66 -8.37 -12.05
CA LEU A 39 0.03 -8.44 -10.73
C LEU A 39 0.90 -7.80 -9.64
N GLY A 40 2.21 -8.06 -9.67
CA GLY A 40 3.17 -7.43 -8.75
C GLY A 40 3.16 -5.91 -8.86
N ASP A 41 3.17 -5.39 -10.09
CA ASP A 41 3.12 -3.95 -10.37
C ASP A 41 1.82 -3.31 -9.88
N CYS A 42 0.69 -4.01 -10.07
CA CYS A 42 -0.60 -3.59 -9.54
C CYS A 42 -0.59 -3.48 -8.00
N ILE A 43 0.10 -4.39 -7.31
CA ILE A 43 0.23 -4.38 -5.85
C ILE A 43 1.14 -3.25 -5.37
N PHE A 44 2.25 -3.00 -6.07
CA PHE A 44 3.10 -1.84 -5.76
C PHE A 44 2.38 -0.52 -6.00
N GLN A 45 1.60 -0.40 -7.07
CA GLN A 45 0.74 0.75 -7.30
C GLN A 45 -0.27 0.92 -6.17
N GLN A 46 -0.78 -0.18 -5.61
CA GLN A 46 -1.69 -0.13 -4.48
C GLN A 46 -1.02 0.39 -3.20
N ALA A 47 0.23 -0.01 -2.93
CA ALA A 47 1.03 0.50 -1.83
C ALA A 47 1.27 2.01 -1.96
N LYS A 48 1.58 2.49 -3.17
CA LYS A 48 1.78 3.91 -3.47
C LYS A 48 0.53 4.74 -3.15
N LEU A 49 -0.63 4.36 -3.71
CA LEU A 49 -1.89 5.09 -3.49
C LEU A 49 -2.28 5.14 -2.01
N TYR A 50 -1.97 4.08 -1.27
CA TYR A 50 -2.24 4.05 0.16
C TYR A 50 -1.28 4.95 0.95
N ALA A 51 0.00 4.98 0.58
CA ALA A 51 0.98 5.88 1.19
C ALA A 51 0.61 7.36 0.96
N GLU A 52 0.15 7.72 -0.24
CA GLU A 52 -0.37 9.05 -0.57
C GLU A 52 -1.57 9.40 0.33
N ALA A 53 -2.56 8.50 0.44
CA ALA A 53 -3.73 8.73 1.30
C ALA A 53 -3.36 8.86 2.78
N ALA A 54 -2.36 8.11 3.26
CA ALA A 54 -1.87 8.20 4.63
C ALA A 54 -1.14 9.52 4.89
N ALA A 55 -0.35 10.00 3.93
CA ALA A 55 0.31 11.29 4.01
C ALA A 55 -0.69 12.45 4.05
N ASP A 56 -1.71 12.43 3.17
CA ASP A 56 -2.78 13.43 3.16
C ASP A 56 -3.53 13.47 4.50
N HIS A 57 -3.88 12.29 5.02
CA HIS A 57 -4.54 12.18 6.33
C HIS A 57 -3.65 12.70 7.47
N ALA A 58 -2.35 12.45 7.43
CA ALA A 58 -1.43 12.98 8.43
C ALA A 58 -1.33 14.53 8.37
N LEU A 59 -1.27 15.10 7.17
CA LEU A 59 -1.25 16.56 6.95
C LEU A 59 -2.56 17.23 7.39
N GLU A 60 -3.71 16.59 7.16
CA GLU A 60 -5.01 17.08 7.62
C GLU A 60 -5.11 17.15 9.15
N ASN A 61 -4.51 16.19 9.86
CA ASN A 61 -4.54 16.09 11.33
C ASN A 61 -3.42 16.89 12.03
N GLN A 62 -2.53 17.55 11.29
CA GLN A 62 -1.55 18.49 11.83
C GLN A 62 -2.09 19.93 11.95
N LYS A 63 -3.32 20.18 11.47
CA LYS A 63 -4.03 21.46 11.56
C LYS A 63 -4.90 21.52 12.80
#